data_AF-A0A2V1NUH8-F1
#
_entry.id   AF-A0A2V1NUH8-F1
#
_cell.length_a   1.000
_cell.length_b   1.000
_cell.length_c   1.000
_cell.angle_alpha   90.00
_cell.angle_beta   90.00
_cell.angle_gamma   90.00
#
_symmetry.space_group_name_H-M   'P 1'
#
loop_
_entity.id
_entity.type
_entity.pdbx_description
1 polymer ?
#
loop_
_entity_poly.entity_id
_entity_poly.type
_entity_poly.pdbx_seq_one_letter_code
_entity_poly.pdbx_strand_id
1 'polypeptide(L)' 'MTEPSPDIAAQLLAALRGETPAIVCPTRCEPCMYGEHPDPPGPHPWAGPDDIAHAATTGQPEPTGNCGCSCARSKQ' A
#
# COMPACT_ATOMS: atom_id res chain seq x y z
N MET A 1 -7.82 -12.69 16.43
CA MET A 1 -8.08 -12.14 15.08
C MET A 1 -9.56 -11.84 15.02
N THR A 2 -9.93 -10.56 15.00
CA THR A 2 -11.34 -10.16 14.94
C THR A 2 -11.80 -10.26 13.49
N GLU A 3 -12.92 -10.91 13.23
CA GLU A 3 -13.46 -11.01 11.88
C GLU A 3 -13.72 -9.61 11.31
N PRO A 4 -13.48 -9.39 10.00
CA PRO A 4 -13.76 -8.10 9.37
C PRO A 4 -15.24 -7.77 9.50
N SER A 5 -15.55 -6.48 9.65
CA SER A 5 -16.94 -6.03 9.72
C SER A 5 -17.68 -6.34 8.41
N PRO A 6 -19.02 -6.50 8.44
CA PRO A 6 -19.82 -6.77 7.25
C PRO A 6 -19.60 -5.75 6.12
N ASP A 7 -19.37 -4.48 6.47
CA ASP A 7 -19.12 -3.41 5.51
C ASP A 7 -17.79 -3.56 4.76
N ILE A 8 -16.76 -4.07 5.45
CA ILE A 8 -15.46 -4.36 4.82
C ILE A 8 -15.58 -5.59 3.91
N ALA A 9 -16.30 -6.62 4.35
CA ALA A 9 -16.54 -7.80 3.52
C ALA A 9 -17.33 -7.47 2.25
N ALA A 10 -18.35 -6.61 2.36
CA ALA A 10 -19.16 -6.17 1.22
C ALA A 10 -18.35 -5.35 0.20
N GLN A 11 -17.49 -4.45 0.66
CA GLN A 11 -16.58 -3.69 -0.21
C GLN A 11 -15.59 -4.60 -0.94
N LEU A 12 -15.03 -5.59 -0.24
CA LEU A 12 -14.13 -6.57 -0.86
C LEU A 12 -14.85 -7.40 -1.92
N LEU A 13 -16.08 -7.84 -1.65
CA LEU A 13 -16.88 -8.61 -2.60
C LEU A 13 -17.26 -7.79 -3.84
N ALA A 14 -17.67 -6.52 -3.67
CA ALA A 14 -17.97 -5.62 -4.78
C ALA A 14 -16.72 -5.34 -5.64
N ALA A 15 -15.55 -5.23 -5.00
CA ALA A 15 -14.26 -5.14 -5.66
C ALA A 15 -13.94 -6.41 -6.48
N LEU A 16 -14.11 -7.60 -5.89
CA LEU A 16 -13.89 -8.88 -6.58
C LEU A 16 -14.83 -9.10 -7.76
N ARG A 17 -16.05 -8.55 -7.72
CA ARG A 17 -17.02 -8.59 -8.83
C ARG A 17 -16.81 -7.49 -9.88
N GLY A 18 -15.86 -6.58 -9.68
CA GLY A 18 -15.59 -5.46 -10.58
C GLY A 18 -16.66 -4.35 -10.55
N GLU A 19 -17.52 -4.35 -9.54
CA GLU A 19 -18.62 -3.37 -9.35
C GLU A 19 -18.12 -2.06 -8.71
N THR A 20 -16.92 -2.10 -8.14
CA THR A 20 -16.24 -0.95 -7.53
C THR A 20 -14.74 -1.03 -7.83
N PRO A 21 -14.00 0.09 -7.80
CA PRO A 21 -12.55 0.07 -7.99
C PRO A 21 -11.89 -0.78 -6.89
N ALA A 22 -11.56 -2.02 -7.23
CA ALA A 22 -10.75 -2.90 -6.41
C ALA A 22 -9.31 -2.40 -6.43
N ILE A 23 -8.92 -1.52 -5.50
CA ILE A 23 -7.50 -1.17 -5.36
C ILE A 23 -6.88 -2.20 -4.43
N VAL A 24 -6.74 -3.42 -4.94
CA VAL A 24 -5.85 -4.40 -4.34
C VAL A 24 -4.45 -3.91 -4.65
N CYS A 25 -3.71 -3.50 -3.62
CA CYS A 25 -2.28 -3.33 -3.74
C CYS A 25 -1.67 -4.74 -3.80
N PRO A 26 -1.24 -5.24 -4.98
CA PRO A 26 -0.77 -6.62 -5.11
C PRO A 26 0.55 -6.84 -4.34
N THR A 27 1.25 -5.75 -4.03
CA THR A 27 2.51 -5.68 -3.28
C THR A 27 2.39 -4.56 -2.25
N ARG A 28 1.94 -4.88 -1.02
CA ARG A 28 1.91 -3.90 0.08
C ARG A 28 3.31 -3.31 0.22
N CYS A 29 3.42 -2.00 0.04
CA CYS A 29 4.64 -1.25 0.33
C CYS A 29 5.06 -1.47 1.80
N GLU A 30 6.34 -1.38 2.15
CA GLU A 30 6.79 -1.60 3.54
C GLU A 30 6.03 -0.68 4.55
N PRO A 31 5.87 0.64 4.31
CA PRO A 31 5.02 1.49 5.13
C PRO A 31 3.57 0.98 5.24
N CYS A 32 3.00 0.51 4.13
CA CYS A 32 1.65 -0.05 4.05
C CYS A 32 1.53 -1.35 4.88
N MET A 33 2.59 -2.16 4.97
CA MET A 33 2.63 -3.35 5.82
C MET A 33 2.56 -3.01 7.30
N TYR A 34 3.16 -1.88 7.69
CA TYR A 34 3.18 -1.39 9.07
C TYR A 34 2.03 -0.42 9.40
N GLY A 35 1.11 -0.18 8.45
CA GLY A 35 -0.06 0.67 8.65
C GLY A 35 0.23 2.18 8.59
N GLU A 36 1.41 2.56 8.09
CA GLU A 36 1.83 3.95 7.92
C GLU A 36 1.20 4.54 6.66
N HIS A 37 0.03 5.14 6.83
CA HIS A 37 -0.70 5.86 5.79
C HIS A 37 -0.62 7.36 6.08
N PRO A 38 0.10 8.15 5.27
CA PRO A 38 0.19 9.60 5.47
C PRO A 38 -1.19 10.28 5.45
N ASP A 39 -1.43 11.18 6.41
CA ASP A 39 -2.60 12.07 6.48
C ASP A 39 -2.15 13.51 6.80
N PRO A 40 -2.26 14.48 5.87
CA PRO A 40 -2.93 14.38 4.57
C PRO A 40 -2.19 13.47 3.58
N PRO A 41 -2.90 12.87 2.61
CA PRO A 41 -2.26 12.06 1.58
C PRO A 41 -1.25 12.86 0.77
N GLY A 42 -0.06 12.28 0.55
CA GLY A 42 0.99 12.89 -0.24
C GLY A 42 1.95 11.88 -0.85
N PRO A 43 2.76 12.29 -1.84
CA PRO A 43 3.83 11.46 -2.38
C PRO A 43 4.78 11.02 -1.26
N HIS A 44 5.05 9.72 -1.19
CA HIS A 44 6.00 9.12 -0.25
C HIS A 44 6.73 7.97 -0.94
N PRO A 45 7.94 7.58 -0.51
CA PRO A 45 8.65 6.42 -1.04
C PRO A 45 7.83 5.13 -0.88
N TRP A 46 7.97 4.20 -1.82
CA TRP A 46 7.36 2.87 -1.68
C TRP A 46 8.19 1.94 -0.79
N ALA A 47 9.52 2.12 -0.80
CA ALA A 47 10.45 1.35 0.01
C ALA A 47 10.61 1.99 1.40
N GLY A 48 10.67 1.16 2.43
CA GLY A 48 11.01 1.58 3.78
C GLY A 48 12.46 1.23 4.16
N PRO A 49 12.82 1.36 5.44
CA PRO A 49 14.16 1.08 5.92
C PRO A 49 14.65 -0.35 5.66
N ASP A 50 13.76 -1.35 5.76
CA ASP A 50 14.14 -2.75 5.55
C ASP A 50 14.44 -3.03 4.07
N ASP A 51 13.64 -2.48 3.15
CA ASP A 51 13.87 -2.57 1.71
C ASP A 51 15.23 -1.94 1.32
N ILE A 52 15.55 -0.77 1.89
CA ILE A 52 16.82 -0.06 1.64
C ILE A 52 18.01 -0.84 2.20
N ALA A 53 17.89 -1.36 3.43
CA ALA A 53 18.94 -2.16 4.06
C ALA A 53 19.18 -3.47 3.29
N HIS A 54 18.10 -4.11 2.82
CA HIS A 54 18.21 -5.32 1.99
C HIS A 54 18.94 -5.05 0.67
N ALA A 55 18.62 -3.95 -0.02
CA ALA A 55 19.29 -3.59 -1.27
C ALA A 55 20.79 -3.34 -1.06
N ALA A 56 21.16 -2.58 -0.02
CA ALA A 56 22.55 -2.29 0.32
C ALA A 56 23.35 -3.57 0.66
N THR A 57 22.75 -4.49 1.41
CA THR A 57 23.43 -5.74 1.84
C THR A 57 23.56 -6.78 0.72
N THR A 58 22.70 -6.72 -0.29
CA THR A 58 22.70 -7.66 -1.43
C THR A 58 23.36 -7.11 -2.69
N GLY A 59 23.80 -5.85 -2.67
CA GLY A 59 24.40 -5.17 -3.82
C GLY A 59 23.39 -4.81 -4.91
N GLN A 60 22.10 -4.80 -4.58
CA GLN A 60 21.05 -4.33 -5.49
C GLN A 60 21.03 -2.80 -5.52
N PRO A 61 20.54 -2.18 -6.61
CA PRO A 61 20.31 -0.75 -6.65
C PRO A 61 19.37 -0.30 -5.54
N GLU A 62 19.57 0.91 -5.03
CA GLU A 62 18.67 1.51 -4.05
C GLU A 62 17.25 1.60 -4.63
N PRO A 63 16.22 1.11 -3.90
CA PRO A 63 14.85 1.22 -4.35
C PRO A 63 14.38 2.67 -4.27
N THR A 64 14.27 3.31 -5.45
CA THR A 64 13.81 4.70 -5.58
C THR A 64 12.40 4.77 -6.15
N GLY A 65 11.75 5.94 -6.02
CA GLY A 65 10.43 6.22 -6.58
C GLY A 65 9.31 6.33 -5.54
N ASN A 66 8.14 6.80 -5.99
CA ASN A 66 6.98 7.05 -5.13
C ASN A 66 6.05 5.83 -5.07
N CYS A 67 5.41 5.68 -3.91
CA CYS A 67 4.31 4.77 -3.67
C CYS A 67 3.14 5.09 -4.61
N GLY A 68 2.72 4.10 -5.40
CA GLY A 68 1.56 4.18 -6.28
C GLY A 68 0.24 3.77 -5.61
N CYS A 69 0.23 3.52 -4.30
CA CYS A 69 -0.95 3.05 -3.60
C CYS A 69 -1.99 4.17 -3.46
N SER A 70 -3.28 3.80 -3.48
CA SER A 70 -4.36 4.76 -3.25
C SER A 70 -4.46 5.33 -1.83
N CYS A 71 -3.57 4.91 -0.92
CA CYS A 71 -3.33 5.63 0.34
C CYS A 71 -2.66 6.99 0.09
N ALA A 72 -1.89 7.14 -0.99
CA ALA A 72 -1.30 8.40 -1.44
C ALA A 72 -2.32 9.31 -2.18
N ARG A 73 -3.62 9.15 -1.95
CA ARG A 73 -4.68 9.78 -2.76
C ARG A 73 -4.59 11.31 -2.73
N SER A 74 -3.96 11.87 -3.76
CA SER A 74 -4.17 13.24 -4.21
C SER A 74 -5.67 13.53 -4.26
N LYS A 75 -6.09 14.68 -3.73
CA LYS A 75 -7.48 15.16 -3.84
C LYS A 75 -7.93 15.05 -5.31
N GLN A 76 -8.92 14.19 -5.56
CA GLN A 76 -9.75 14.27 -6.77
C GLN A 76 -10.61 15.53 -6.70
#